data_AF-A0A011PX22-F1
#
_entry.id   AF-A0A011PX22-F1
#
_cell.length_a   1.000
_cell.length_b   1.000
_cell.length_c   1.000
_cell.angle_alpha   90.00
_cell.angle_beta   90.00
_cell.angle_gamma   90.00
#
_symmetry.space_group_name_H-M   'P 1'
#
loop_
_entity.id
_entity.type
_entity.pdbx_description
1 polymer ?
#
loop_
_entity_poly.entity_id
_entity_poly.type
_entity_poly.pdbx_seq_one_letter_code
_entity_poly.pdbx_strand_id
1 'polypeptide(L)'
;MLGSEVGLKSVEVAVGFGKLAMELRNRPNSRGLLRDAVEKHSTSLLDAVNDLLSSAEASAHTAGHAGLVLIIDGLDKLVRRDLGNGTNTHDRLFIDRSEQLSSLRVHTLYTVPISLIYSPRFGQLQQSVGEHNSPVSMIRLRPRREAPVSPDSPGMIKMREMVERRCAHAGTSLAAAFDSTPTLNYLCEMSGGHPRHLMMFLQAACNELDALPITGEAARKAVRKYGNALLREVPDAAWASLPNFDQPQRDIPKDELHQQMLFLLFVFEYMNGEMWYEVNPVLRTLERFRR
;
A
#
# COMPACT_ATOMS: atom_id res chain seq x y z
N MET A 1 11.73 -14.13 -17.29
CA MET A 1 13.03 -13.52 -17.65
C MET A 1 12.81 -12.02 -17.78
N LEU A 2 13.14 -11.28 -16.73
CA LEU A 2 13.09 -9.81 -16.68
C LEU A 2 14.54 -9.38 -16.50
N GLY A 3 15.11 -8.74 -17.52
CA GLY A 3 16.52 -8.34 -17.49
C GLY A 3 17.14 -8.27 -18.88
N SER A 4 16.71 -7.31 -19.68
CA SER A 4 17.55 -6.79 -20.76
C SER A 4 17.60 -5.28 -20.61
N GLU A 5 18.72 -4.78 -20.08
CA GLU A 5 19.05 -3.35 -20.14
C GLU A 5 19.30 -2.98 -21.60
N VAL A 6 18.41 -2.16 -22.16
CA VAL A 6 18.59 -1.56 -23.48
C VAL A 6 19.22 -0.18 -23.27
N GLY A 7 20.46 -0.01 -23.71
CA GLY A 7 21.17 1.27 -23.66
C GLY A 7 20.58 2.28 -24.65
N LEU A 8 20.03 3.38 -24.13
CA LEU A 8 19.49 4.49 -24.92
C LEU A 8 20.62 5.44 -25.38
N LYS A 9 20.72 5.66 -26.70
CA LYS A 9 21.54 6.71 -27.31
C LYS A 9 20.69 7.99 -27.53
N SER A 10 20.61 8.83 -26.49
CA SER A 10 20.18 10.24 -26.60
C SER A 10 20.97 11.08 -25.59
N VAL A 11 22.26 11.25 -25.88
CA VAL A 11 23.30 11.46 -24.87
C VAL A 11 23.41 12.90 -24.35
N GLU A 12 22.88 13.95 -24.99
CA GLU A 12 23.17 15.32 -24.54
C GLU A 12 22.15 15.92 -23.56
N VAL A 13 20.84 15.79 -23.82
CA VAL A 13 19.79 16.35 -22.94
C VAL A 13 19.56 15.48 -21.70
N ALA A 14 19.62 14.15 -21.84
CA ALA A 14 19.49 13.20 -20.74
C ALA A 14 20.66 13.29 -19.74
N VAL A 15 21.87 13.63 -20.22
CA VAL A 15 23.05 13.82 -19.35
C VAL A 15 22.94 15.11 -18.54
N GLY A 16 22.33 16.17 -19.08
CA GLY A 16 22.10 17.44 -18.36
C GLY A 16 21.17 17.26 -17.16
N PHE A 17 19.99 16.66 -17.36
CA PHE A 17 19.05 16.38 -16.27
C PHE A 17 19.51 15.22 -15.37
N GLY A 18 20.19 14.21 -15.90
CA GLY A 18 20.77 13.13 -15.11
C GLY A 18 21.88 13.62 -14.16
N LYS A 19 22.79 14.47 -14.64
CA LYS A 19 23.79 15.14 -13.80
C LYS A 19 23.15 16.07 -12.78
N LEU A 20 22.15 16.86 -13.18
CA LEU A 20 21.44 17.76 -12.28
C LEU A 20 20.70 16.99 -11.18
N ALA A 21 19.99 15.91 -11.52
CA ALA A 21 19.32 15.04 -10.55
C ALA A 21 20.31 14.34 -9.60
N MET A 22 21.46 13.88 -10.11
CA MET A 22 22.53 13.28 -9.29
C MET A 22 23.20 14.31 -8.36
N GLU A 23 23.52 15.51 -8.85
CA GLU A 23 24.11 16.58 -8.03
C GLU A 23 23.13 17.06 -6.95
N LEU A 24 21.85 17.17 -7.29
CA LEU A 24 20.83 17.68 -6.37
C LEU A 24 20.38 16.62 -5.35
N ARG A 25 20.47 15.32 -5.67
CA ARG A 25 20.24 14.21 -4.72
C ARG A 25 21.26 14.21 -3.56
N ASN A 26 22.47 14.70 -3.81
CA ASN A 26 23.58 14.68 -2.85
C ASN A 26 23.69 15.95 -1.98
N ARG A 27 22.79 16.92 -2.10
CA ARG A 27 22.81 18.16 -1.29
C ARG A 27 21.50 18.33 -0.47
N PRO A 28 21.56 18.45 0.86
CA PRO A 28 20.36 18.60 1.69
C PRO A 28 19.58 19.91 1.45
N ASN A 29 20.29 21.00 1.12
CA ASN A 29 19.72 22.34 0.91
C ASN A 29 19.32 22.68 -0.54
N SER A 30 19.51 21.76 -1.49
CA SER A 30 19.21 22.00 -2.92
C SER A 30 17.80 21.60 -3.33
N ARG A 31 17.01 20.98 -2.43
CA ARG A 31 15.60 20.61 -2.71
C ARG A 31 14.70 21.82 -2.92
N GLY A 32 14.97 22.95 -2.26
CA GLY A 32 14.26 24.22 -2.47
C GLY A 32 14.54 24.78 -3.86
N LEU A 33 15.82 24.91 -4.24
CA LEU A 33 16.22 25.37 -5.57
C LEU A 33 15.76 24.43 -6.69
N LEU A 34 15.78 23.11 -6.46
CA LEU A 34 15.20 22.13 -7.39
C LEU A 34 13.70 22.35 -7.54
N ARG A 35 12.97 22.53 -6.43
CA ARG A 35 11.53 22.82 -6.49
C ARG A 35 11.26 24.10 -7.26
N ASP A 36 11.99 25.17 -6.99
CA ASP A 36 11.81 26.46 -7.67
C ASP A 36 12.15 26.37 -9.16
N ALA A 37 13.19 25.61 -9.53
CA ALA A 37 13.56 25.36 -10.92
C ALA A 37 12.51 24.51 -11.65
N VAL A 38 12.02 23.44 -11.00
CA VAL A 38 10.94 22.60 -11.53
C VAL A 38 9.64 23.39 -11.67
N GLU A 39 9.31 24.25 -10.70
CA GLU A 39 8.11 25.11 -10.79
C GLU A 39 8.25 26.17 -11.89
N LYS A 40 9.44 26.76 -12.09
CA LYS A 40 9.70 27.73 -13.16
C LYS A 40 9.76 27.11 -14.56
N HIS A 41 10.14 25.84 -14.67
CA HIS A 41 10.36 25.15 -15.93
C HIS A 41 9.47 23.92 -16.10
N SER A 42 8.31 23.86 -15.44
CA SER A 42 7.47 22.66 -15.38
C SER A 42 7.06 22.13 -16.76
N THR A 43 6.74 23.02 -17.69
CA THR A 43 6.40 22.66 -19.08
C THR A 43 7.60 22.08 -19.81
N SER A 44 8.75 22.75 -19.74
CA SER A 44 9.99 22.28 -20.38
C SER A 44 10.48 20.94 -19.81
N LEU A 45 10.27 20.68 -18.52
CA LEU A 45 10.59 19.39 -17.90
C LEU A 45 9.64 18.29 -18.38
N LEU A 46 8.33 18.57 -18.42
CA LEU A 46 7.33 17.62 -18.90
C LEU A 46 7.59 17.23 -20.37
N ASP A 47 7.93 18.21 -21.21
CA ASP A 47 8.30 17.97 -22.60
C ASP A 47 9.55 17.07 -22.70
N ALA A 48 10.60 17.37 -21.93
CA ALA A 48 11.81 16.55 -21.90
C ALA A 48 11.55 15.11 -21.42
N VAL A 49 10.69 14.94 -20.41
CA VAL A 49 10.26 13.61 -19.94
C VAL A 49 9.49 12.89 -21.03
N ASN A 50 8.58 13.57 -21.72
CA ASN A 50 7.78 12.99 -22.79
C ASN A 50 8.64 12.58 -24.01
N ASP A 51 9.65 13.37 -24.37
CA ASP A 51 10.59 13.00 -25.44
C ASP A 51 11.36 11.72 -25.08
N LEU A 52 11.80 11.58 -23.83
CA LEU A 52 12.43 10.36 -23.34
C LEU A 52 11.47 9.16 -23.39
N LEU A 53 10.23 9.34 -22.94
CA LEU A 53 9.22 8.29 -22.92
C LEU A 53 8.85 7.84 -24.34
N SER A 54 8.68 8.77 -25.28
CA SER A 54 8.43 8.45 -26.69
C SER A 54 9.60 7.69 -27.34
N SER A 55 10.84 8.04 -27.01
CA SER A 55 12.02 7.28 -27.47
C SER A 55 12.05 5.86 -26.88
N ALA A 56 11.66 5.69 -25.62
CA ALA A 56 11.61 4.39 -24.97
C ALA A 56 10.49 3.51 -25.55
N GLU A 57 9.31 4.09 -25.83
CA GLU A 57 8.19 3.40 -26.46
C GLU A 57 8.53 2.93 -27.88
N ALA A 58 9.14 3.78 -28.72
CA ALA A 58 9.63 3.40 -30.04
C ALA A 58 10.64 2.24 -29.99
N SER A 59 11.51 2.24 -28.97
CA SER A 59 12.46 1.16 -28.73
C SER A 59 11.76 -0.14 -28.32
N ALA A 60 10.72 -0.05 -27.48
CA ALA A 60 9.92 -1.20 -27.05
C ALA A 60 9.21 -1.85 -28.24
N HIS A 61 8.61 -1.05 -29.14
CA HIS A 61 8.02 -1.55 -30.38
C HIS A 61 9.03 -2.25 -31.28
N THR A 62 10.22 -1.66 -31.45
CA THR A 62 11.30 -2.25 -32.23
C THR A 62 11.75 -3.60 -31.65
N ALA A 63 11.71 -3.76 -30.33
CA ALA A 63 11.98 -5.02 -29.62
C ALA A 63 10.82 -6.03 -29.66
N GLY A 64 9.72 -5.72 -30.35
CA GLY A 64 8.55 -6.60 -30.49
C GLY A 64 7.56 -6.53 -29.33
N HIS A 65 7.63 -5.51 -28.46
CA HIS A 65 6.63 -5.27 -27.42
C HIS A 65 5.48 -4.40 -27.92
N ALA A 66 4.34 -4.44 -27.21
CA ALA A 66 3.13 -3.70 -27.57
C ALA A 66 3.16 -2.20 -27.21
N GLY A 67 4.16 -1.74 -26.45
CA GLY A 67 4.29 -0.36 -26.00
C GLY A 67 4.97 -0.26 -24.63
N LEU A 68 4.79 0.86 -23.95
CA LEU A 68 5.35 1.13 -22.62
C LEU A 68 4.25 1.38 -21.57
N VAL A 69 4.42 0.79 -20.38
CA VAL A 69 3.61 1.12 -19.19
C VAL A 69 4.55 1.64 -18.11
N LEU A 70 4.25 2.83 -17.58
CA LEU A 70 4.97 3.45 -16.48
C LEU A 70 4.22 3.21 -15.17
N ILE A 71 4.88 2.64 -14.16
CA ILE A 71 4.31 2.44 -12.83
C ILE A 71 5.00 3.40 -11.86
N ILE A 72 4.24 4.32 -11.28
CA ILE A 72 4.71 5.27 -10.27
C ILE A 72 4.17 4.85 -8.91
N ASP A 73 5.00 4.08 -8.20
CA ASP A 73 4.71 3.52 -6.88
C ASP A 73 5.14 4.47 -5.74
N GLY A 74 4.46 4.37 -4.60
CA GLY A 74 4.77 5.07 -3.36
C GLY A 74 4.21 6.48 -3.23
N LEU A 75 3.42 6.98 -4.19
CA LEU A 75 2.77 8.29 -4.04
C LEU A 75 1.60 8.23 -3.04
N ASP A 76 1.07 7.04 -2.76
CA ASP A 76 0.12 6.76 -1.67
C ASP A 76 0.70 7.04 -0.28
N LYS A 77 2.03 7.05 -0.15
CA LYS A 77 2.77 7.28 1.10
C LYS A 77 3.13 8.75 1.33
N LEU A 78 2.69 9.65 0.45
CA LEU A 78 2.90 11.08 0.65
C LEU A 78 2.26 11.51 1.98
N VAL A 79 2.95 12.41 2.69
CA VAL A 79 2.41 12.96 3.93
C VAL A 79 1.36 13.99 3.58
N ARG A 80 0.13 13.77 4.06
CA ARG A 80 -0.96 14.75 4.00
C ARG A 80 -0.60 15.93 4.90
N ARG A 81 -0.44 17.11 4.32
CA ARG A 81 -0.22 18.35 5.05
C ARG A 81 -1.21 19.38 4.57
N ASP A 82 -1.82 20.08 5.51
CA ASP A 82 -2.59 21.29 5.23
C ASP A 82 -1.65 22.36 4.65
N LEU A 83 -2.10 23.06 3.62
CA LEU A 83 -1.36 24.13 2.96
C LEU A 83 -1.93 25.53 3.30
N GLY A 84 -2.88 25.63 4.23
CA GLY A 84 -3.39 26.89 4.80
C GLY A 84 -4.44 27.60 3.96
N ASN A 85 -4.80 27.07 2.79
CA ASN A 85 -5.77 27.63 1.85
C ASN A 85 -6.96 26.68 1.59
N GLY A 86 -7.24 25.77 2.53
CA GLY A 86 -8.28 24.75 2.38
C GLY A 86 -7.93 23.61 1.43
N THR A 87 -6.69 23.55 0.92
CA THR A 87 -6.16 22.39 0.21
C THR A 87 -5.10 21.66 1.05
N ASN A 88 -4.73 20.48 0.60
CA ASN A 88 -3.67 19.70 1.22
C ASN A 88 -2.71 19.19 0.14
N THR A 89 -1.57 18.63 0.56
CA THR A 89 -0.56 18.09 -0.36
C THR A 89 -1.10 17.02 -1.32
N HIS A 90 -2.09 16.22 -0.93
CA HIS A 90 -2.68 15.19 -1.79
C HIS A 90 -3.55 15.84 -2.86
N ASP A 91 -4.49 16.69 -2.45
CA ASP A 91 -5.36 17.45 -3.35
C ASP A 91 -4.53 18.27 -4.35
N ARG A 92 -3.48 18.95 -3.88
CA ARG A 92 -2.61 19.76 -4.74
C ARG A 92 -1.96 18.93 -5.84
N LEU A 93 -1.47 17.72 -5.53
CA LEU A 93 -0.76 16.89 -6.51
C LEU A 93 -1.73 16.20 -7.47
N PHE A 94 -2.76 15.56 -6.93
CA PHE A 94 -3.59 14.62 -7.68
C PHE A 94 -4.82 15.25 -8.31
N ILE A 95 -5.26 16.41 -7.81
CA ILE A 95 -6.45 17.10 -8.33
C ILE A 95 -6.03 18.45 -8.92
N ASP A 96 -5.41 19.33 -8.14
CA ASP A 96 -5.12 20.70 -8.60
C ASP A 96 -3.97 20.74 -9.64
N ARG A 97 -3.13 19.70 -9.68
CA ARG A 97 -2.01 19.51 -10.63
C ARG A 97 -2.14 18.21 -11.42
N SER A 98 -3.37 17.76 -11.61
CA SER A 98 -3.64 16.50 -12.29
C SER A 98 -3.24 16.53 -13.77
N GLU A 99 -3.30 17.68 -14.42
CA GLU A 99 -2.91 17.86 -15.82
C GLU A 99 -1.46 17.46 -16.05
N GLN A 100 -0.55 17.79 -15.12
CA GLN A 100 0.85 17.38 -15.20
C GLN A 100 1.00 15.86 -15.12
N LEU A 101 0.17 15.19 -14.31
CA LEU A 101 0.17 13.73 -14.17
C LEU A 101 -0.46 13.04 -15.40
N SER A 102 -1.52 13.61 -15.97
CA SER A 102 -2.21 13.03 -17.13
C SER A 102 -1.50 13.30 -18.45
N SER A 103 -0.53 14.23 -18.48
CA SER A 103 0.18 14.63 -19.71
C SER A 103 1.39 13.76 -20.06
N LEU A 104 1.68 12.71 -19.29
CA LEU A 104 2.72 11.73 -19.66
C LEU A 104 2.26 10.94 -20.89
N ARG A 105 3.07 10.95 -21.96
CA ARG A 105 2.75 10.33 -23.26
C ARG A 105 2.88 8.81 -23.30
N VAL A 106 2.58 8.13 -22.19
CA VAL A 106 2.56 6.66 -22.08
C VAL A 106 1.49 6.24 -21.07
N HIS A 107 1.03 4.99 -21.17
CA HIS A 107 0.12 4.42 -20.18
C HIS A 107 0.78 4.46 -18.80
N THR A 108 0.14 5.14 -17.84
CA THR A 108 0.72 5.36 -16.52
C THR A 108 -0.21 4.85 -15.42
N LEU A 109 0.35 4.08 -14.49
CA LEU A 109 -0.30 3.60 -13.28
C LEU A 109 0.23 4.39 -12.09
N TYR A 110 -0.66 5.11 -11.43
CA TYR A 110 -0.36 5.85 -10.19
C TYR A 110 -0.88 5.10 -8.98
N THR A 111 -0.03 5.00 -7.95
CA THR A 111 -0.53 4.77 -6.59
C THR A 111 -1.09 6.08 -6.05
N VAL A 112 -2.26 6.06 -5.41
CA VAL A 112 -2.89 7.27 -4.87
C VAL A 112 -3.20 7.10 -3.38
N PRO A 113 -3.06 8.15 -2.55
CA PRO A 113 -3.39 8.07 -1.13
C PRO A 113 -4.86 7.70 -0.93
N ILE A 114 -5.12 6.79 0.01
CA ILE A 114 -6.48 6.36 0.37
C ILE A 114 -7.37 7.53 0.83
N SER A 115 -6.78 8.60 1.36
CA SER A 115 -7.51 9.82 1.74
C SER A 115 -8.20 10.50 0.56
N LEU A 116 -7.69 10.32 -0.67
CA LEU A 116 -8.34 10.85 -1.88
C LEU A 116 -9.51 9.98 -2.33
N ILE A 117 -9.41 8.66 -2.13
CA ILE A 117 -10.48 7.71 -2.47
C ILE A 117 -11.74 7.99 -1.62
N TYR A 118 -11.56 8.31 -0.34
CA TYR A 118 -12.67 8.66 0.56
C TYR A 118 -12.89 10.17 0.72
N SER A 119 -12.26 10.99 -0.12
CA SER A 119 -12.46 12.43 -0.13
C SER A 119 -13.78 12.79 -0.82
N PRO A 120 -14.47 13.86 -0.39
CA PRO A 120 -15.56 14.47 -1.16
C PRO A 120 -15.15 14.85 -2.60
N ARG A 121 -13.86 14.99 -2.87
CA ARG A 121 -13.31 15.33 -4.21
C ARG A 121 -12.94 14.11 -5.06
N PHE A 122 -13.29 12.88 -4.65
CA PHE A 122 -12.98 11.66 -5.41
C PHE A 122 -13.45 11.72 -6.89
N GLY A 123 -14.61 12.32 -7.16
CA GLY A 123 -15.09 12.48 -8.54
C GLY A 123 -14.16 13.35 -9.41
N GLN A 124 -13.50 14.35 -8.83
CA GLN A 124 -12.51 15.18 -9.55
C GLN A 124 -11.26 14.35 -9.87
N LEU A 125 -10.83 13.48 -8.95
CA LEU A 125 -9.73 12.54 -9.20
C LEU A 125 -10.06 11.60 -10.36
N GLN A 126 -11.28 11.03 -10.41
CA GLN A 126 -11.66 10.15 -11.51
C GLN A 126 -11.70 10.86 -12.87
N GLN A 127 -12.14 12.12 -12.91
CA GLN A 127 -12.12 12.92 -14.13
C GLN A 127 -10.69 13.17 -14.63
N SER A 128 -9.73 13.26 -13.71
CA SER A 128 -8.37 13.69 -14.04
C SER A 128 -7.39 12.57 -14.32
N VAL A 129 -7.46 11.45 -13.60
CA VAL A 129 -6.58 10.29 -13.78
C VAL A 129 -7.29 9.06 -14.37
N GLY A 130 -8.61 9.14 -14.57
CA GLY A 130 -9.44 8.08 -15.12
C GLY A 130 -10.24 7.30 -14.07
N GLU A 131 -11.22 6.53 -14.54
CA GLU A 131 -12.23 5.85 -13.70
C GLU A 131 -11.70 4.61 -12.92
N HIS A 132 -10.44 4.22 -13.10
CA HIS A 132 -9.89 2.95 -12.60
C HIS A 132 -9.27 3.02 -11.20
N ASN A 133 -9.66 3.99 -10.37
CA ASN A 133 -9.17 4.14 -9.00
C ASN A 133 -9.78 3.08 -8.08
N SER A 134 -9.23 1.86 -8.11
CA SER A 134 -9.69 0.76 -7.25
C SER A 134 -8.83 0.70 -5.98
N PRO A 135 -9.40 0.85 -4.78
CA PRO A 135 -8.66 0.60 -3.55
C PRO A 135 -8.21 -0.86 -3.51
N VAL A 136 -6.97 -1.08 -3.07
CA VAL A 136 -6.43 -2.42 -2.86
C VAL A 136 -6.86 -2.89 -1.47
N SER A 137 -7.98 -3.60 -1.41
CA SER A 137 -8.56 -4.09 -0.17
C SER A 137 -7.83 -5.30 0.41
N MET A 138 -8.13 -5.62 1.68
CA MET A 138 -7.58 -6.81 2.34
C MET A 138 -8.15 -8.10 1.76
N ILE A 139 -7.41 -9.20 1.89
CA ILE A 139 -7.91 -10.53 1.51
C ILE A 139 -9.05 -10.91 2.46
N ARG A 140 -10.27 -11.02 1.94
CA ARG A 140 -11.44 -11.44 2.73
C ARG A 140 -11.27 -12.83 3.33
N LEU A 141 -11.04 -12.90 4.63
CA LEU A 141 -10.97 -14.17 5.36
C LEU A 141 -12.35 -14.79 5.59
N ARG A 142 -13.41 -13.98 5.56
CA ARG A 142 -14.79 -14.46 5.59
C ARG A 142 -15.25 -14.77 4.16
N PRO A 143 -16.04 -15.83 3.93
CA PRO A 143 -16.63 -16.08 2.62
C PRO A 143 -17.55 -14.94 2.14
N ARG A 144 -18.26 -14.30 3.08
CA ARG A 144 -19.15 -13.13 2.92
C ARG A 144 -19.24 -12.36 4.25
N ARG A 145 -19.72 -11.11 4.22
CA ARG A 145 -19.74 -10.19 5.38
C ARG A 145 -20.29 -10.83 6.66
N GLU A 146 -21.45 -11.50 6.59
CA GLU A 146 -22.15 -12.05 7.76
C GLU A 146 -21.65 -13.45 8.17
N ALA A 147 -20.71 -14.04 7.44
CA ALA A 147 -20.20 -15.37 7.74
C ALA A 147 -18.99 -15.29 8.68
N PRO A 148 -18.79 -16.26 9.58
CA PRO A 148 -17.57 -16.36 10.36
C PRO A 148 -16.35 -16.64 9.47
N VAL A 149 -15.17 -16.30 9.96
CA VAL A 149 -13.92 -16.81 9.38
C VAL A 149 -13.87 -18.32 9.62
N SER A 150 -13.51 -19.07 8.58
CA SER A 150 -13.29 -20.51 8.67
C SER A 150 -11.94 -20.84 8.01
N PRO A 151 -11.18 -21.81 8.54
CA PRO A 151 -9.96 -22.30 7.91
C PRO A 151 -10.13 -22.66 6.43
N ASP A 152 -11.30 -23.12 6.02
CA ASP A 152 -11.58 -23.56 4.64
C ASP A 152 -12.13 -22.45 3.75
N SER A 153 -12.26 -21.23 4.28
CA SER A 153 -12.65 -20.08 3.46
C SER A 153 -11.61 -19.79 2.36
N PRO A 154 -12.04 -19.28 1.19
CA PRO A 154 -11.12 -18.97 0.09
C PRO A 154 -9.98 -18.02 0.49
N GLY A 155 -10.26 -17.03 1.34
CA GLY A 155 -9.23 -16.11 1.83
C GLY A 155 -8.21 -16.79 2.74
N MET A 156 -8.64 -17.63 3.68
CA MET A 156 -7.72 -18.38 4.53
C MET A 156 -6.84 -19.33 3.73
N ILE A 157 -7.40 -20.00 2.71
CA ILE A 157 -6.63 -20.82 1.77
C ILE A 157 -5.56 -19.96 1.07
N LYS A 158 -5.92 -18.77 0.57
CA LYS A 158 -4.96 -17.87 -0.08
C LYS A 158 -3.89 -17.33 0.85
N MET A 159 -4.22 -17.07 2.11
CA MET A 159 -3.22 -16.68 3.11
C MET A 159 -2.24 -17.82 3.37
N ARG A 160 -2.71 -19.06 3.50
CA ARG A 160 -1.82 -20.23 3.66
C ARG A 160 -0.95 -20.47 2.44
N GLU A 161 -1.50 -20.35 1.23
CA GLU A 161 -0.74 -20.49 -0.03
C GLU A 161 0.42 -19.48 -0.10
N MET A 162 0.23 -18.27 0.42
CA MET A 162 1.30 -17.28 0.51
C MET A 162 2.45 -17.76 1.41
N VAL A 163 2.12 -18.36 2.56
CA VAL A 163 3.12 -18.92 3.48
C VAL A 163 3.79 -20.14 2.86
N GLU A 164 3.04 -21.02 2.21
CA GLU A 164 3.57 -22.18 1.52
C GLU A 164 4.63 -21.82 0.49
N ARG A 165 4.35 -20.81 -0.35
CA ARG A 165 5.32 -20.29 -1.33
C ARG A 165 6.58 -19.71 -0.66
N ARG A 166 6.45 -19.08 0.51
CA ARG A 166 7.60 -18.60 1.29
C ARG A 166 8.42 -19.74 1.87
N CYS A 167 7.77 -20.77 2.40
CA CYS A 167 8.42 -21.99 2.87
C CYS A 167 9.19 -22.67 1.73
N ALA A 168 8.54 -22.86 0.58
CA ALA A 168 9.17 -23.46 -0.60
C ALA A 168 10.40 -22.66 -1.06
N HIS A 169 10.30 -21.33 -1.11
CA HIS A 169 11.44 -20.46 -1.43
C HIS A 169 12.60 -20.59 -0.41
N ALA A 170 12.28 -20.81 0.86
CA ALA A 170 13.26 -21.05 1.92
C ALA A 170 13.75 -22.51 2.01
N GLY A 171 13.32 -23.40 1.11
CA GLY A 171 13.70 -24.81 1.12
C GLY A 171 13.09 -25.62 2.28
N THR A 172 11.95 -25.17 2.82
CA THR A 172 11.21 -25.86 3.90
C THR A 172 9.75 -26.15 3.50
N SER A 173 9.03 -26.93 4.30
CA SER A 173 7.61 -27.23 4.12
C SER A 173 6.78 -26.62 5.25
N LEU A 174 5.46 -26.48 5.05
CA LEU A 174 4.56 -26.03 6.13
C LEU A 174 4.62 -26.96 7.35
N ALA A 175 4.72 -28.28 7.14
CA ALA A 175 4.80 -29.27 8.20
C ALA A 175 6.09 -29.17 9.03
N ALA A 176 7.19 -28.73 8.42
CA ALA A 176 8.44 -28.47 9.15
C ALA A 176 8.48 -27.06 9.76
N ALA A 177 7.78 -26.10 9.16
CA ALA A 177 7.80 -24.70 9.60
C ALA A 177 6.86 -24.41 10.77
N PHE A 178 5.84 -25.22 11.02
CA PHE A 178 4.85 -25.00 12.08
C PHE A 178 4.63 -26.26 12.91
N ASP A 179 4.36 -26.08 14.20
CA ASP A 179 4.08 -27.19 15.13
C ASP A 179 2.75 -27.88 14.78
N SER A 180 1.83 -27.13 14.16
CA SER A 180 0.48 -27.54 13.88
C SER A 180 -0.20 -26.60 12.88
N THR A 181 -1.16 -27.12 12.10
CA THR A 181 -1.99 -26.30 11.20
C THR A 181 -2.76 -25.18 11.92
N PRO A 182 -3.31 -25.38 13.14
CA PRO A 182 -3.91 -24.30 13.93
C PRO A 182 -2.99 -23.10 14.18
N THR A 183 -1.68 -23.30 14.38
CA THR A 183 -0.73 -22.19 14.58
C THR A 183 -0.61 -21.30 13.34
N LEU A 184 -0.50 -21.91 12.16
CA LEU A 184 -0.51 -21.17 10.89
C LEU A 184 -1.86 -20.45 10.69
N ASN A 185 -2.97 -21.15 10.90
CA ASN A 185 -4.30 -20.57 10.76
C ASN A 185 -4.50 -19.36 11.69
N TYR A 186 -4.03 -19.43 12.93
CA TYR A 186 -4.07 -18.31 13.87
C TYR A 186 -3.33 -17.08 13.30
N LEU A 187 -2.11 -17.24 12.78
CA LEU A 187 -1.38 -16.11 12.18
C LEU A 187 -2.07 -15.54 10.93
N CYS A 188 -2.64 -16.40 10.09
CA CYS A 188 -3.45 -15.98 8.94
C CYS A 188 -4.67 -15.18 9.39
N GLU A 189 -5.41 -15.65 10.38
CA GLU A 189 -6.60 -14.98 10.90
C GLU A 189 -6.25 -13.63 11.56
N MET A 190 -5.23 -13.61 12.42
CA MET A 190 -4.76 -12.41 13.10
C MET A 190 -4.21 -11.35 12.15
N SER A 191 -3.84 -11.70 10.92
CA SER A 191 -3.46 -10.71 9.90
C SER A 191 -4.64 -9.92 9.36
N GLY A 192 -5.87 -10.40 9.58
CA GLY A 192 -7.10 -9.88 8.97
C GLY A 192 -7.07 -9.88 7.45
N GLY A 193 -6.23 -10.72 6.83
CA GLY A 193 -6.07 -10.75 5.38
C GLY A 193 -5.10 -9.71 4.83
N HIS A 194 -4.36 -9.01 5.70
CA HIS A 194 -3.31 -8.08 5.29
C HIS A 194 -1.98 -8.84 5.07
N PRO A 195 -1.45 -8.94 3.83
CA PRO A 195 -0.25 -9.71 3.53
C PRO A 195 0.99 -9.27 4.32
N ARG A 196 1.21 -7.95 4.43
CA ARG A 196 2.33 -7.39 5.23
C ARG A 196 2.24 -7.77 6.71
N HIS A 197 1.06 -7.71 7.33
CA HIS A 197 0.89 -8.13 8.72
C HIS A 197 1.20 -9.62 8.89
N LEU A 198 0.72 -10.47 7.97
CA LEU A 198 1.07 -11.90 8.00
C LEU A 198 2.59 -12.11 7.94
N MET A 199 3.29 -11.47 7.00
CA MET A 199 4.76 -11.58 6.90
C MET A 199 5.46 -11.04 8.15
N MET A 200 4.97 -9.93 8.72
CA MET A 200 5.51 -9.35 9.95
C MET A 200 5.33 -10.29 11.15
N PHE A 201 4.18 -10.96 11.29
CA PHE A 201 3.97 -11.92 12.37
C PHE A 201 4.82 -13.17 12.20
N LEU A 202 4.99 -13.68 10.98
CA LEU A 202 5.88 -14.80 10.70
C LEU A 202 7.32 -14.45 11.05
N GLN A 203 7.81 -13.30 10.58
CA GLN A 203 9.15 -12.82 10.90
C GLN A 203 9.34 -12.66 12.42
N ALA A 204 8.38 -12.02 13.09
CA ALA A 204 8.43 -11.84 14.53
C ALA A 204 8.40 -13.17 15.29
N ALA A 205 7.64 -14.16 14.84
CA ALA A 205 7.61 -15.49 15.46
C ALA A 205 8.92 -16.25 15.24
N CYS A 206 9.50 -16.20 14.03
CA CYS A 206 10.80 -16.81 13.76
C CYS A 206 11.92 -16.19 14.59
N ASN A 207 11.91 -14.87 14.81
CA ASN A 207 12.94 -14.17 15.59
C ASN A 207 12.95 -14.54 17.09
N GLU A 208 11.93 -15.24 17.57
CA GLU A 208 11.82 -15.71 18.97
C GLU A 208 12.31 -17.15 19.14
N LEU A 209 12.79 -17.78 18.07
CA LEU A 209 13.14 -19.21 18.02
C LEU A 209 14.56 -19.38 17.47
N ASP A 210 15.32 -20.30 18.06
CA ASP A 210 16.63 -20.70 17.52
C ASP A 210 16.48 -21.63 16.29
N ALA A 211 15.38 -22.38 16.22
CA ALA A 211 15.04 -23.27 15.12
C ALA A 211 13.52 -23.42 14.95
N LEU A 212 13.09 -23.79 13.74
CA LEU A 212 11.73 -24.23 13.46
C LEU A 212 11.40 -25.52 14.23
N PRO A 213 10.12 -25.80 14.54
CA PRO A 213 8.91 -25.13 14.04
C PRO A 213 8.45 -23.89 14.82
N ILE A 214 7.70 -23.01 14.16
CA ILE A 214 6.93 -21.95 14.83
C ILE A 214 5.88 -22.59 15.72
N THR A 215 5.97 -22.32 17.02
CA THR A 215 5.01 -22.81 18.00
C THR A 215 3.81 -21.88 18.16
N GLY A 216 2.69 -22.41 18.65
CA GLY A 216 1.53 -21.60 19.01
C GLY A 216 1.85 -20.49 20.02
N GLU A 217 2.81 -20.71 20.92
CA GLU A 217 3.27 -19.70 21.87
C GLU A 217 4.04 -18.56 21.18
N ALA A 218 5.01 -18.90 20.32
CA ALA A 218 5.75 -17.91 19.54
C ALA A 218 4.82 -17.08 18.64
N ALA A 219 3.83 -17.73 18.00
CA ALA A 219 2.81 -17.06 17.21
C ALA A 219 1.97 -16.07 18.04
N ARG A 220 1.47 -16.47 19.23
CA ARG A 220 0.74 -15.56 20.12
C ARG A 220 1.61 -14.42 20.63
N LYS A 221 2.89 -14.66 20.91
CA LYS A 221 3.86 -13.63 21.32
C LYS A 221 4.09 -12.60 20.21
N ALA A 222 4.26 -13.04 18.97
CA ALA A 222 4.40 -12.18 17.80
C ALA A 222 3.19 -11.25 17.62
N VAL A 223 1.97 -11.79 17.69
CA VAL A 223 0.73 -11.00 17.61
C VAL A 223 0.61 -10.02 18.79
N ARG A 224 0.94 -10.45 20.01
CA ARG A 224 0.92 -9.58 21.20
C ARG A 224 1.90 -8.42 21.08
N LYS A 225 3.08 -8.63 20.50
CA LYS A 225 4.07 -7.57 20.27
C LYS A 225 3.50 -6.45 19.38
N TYR A 226 2.79 -6.82 18.32
CA TYR A 226 2.09 -5.85 17.49
C TYR A 226 0.90 -5.20 18.22
N GLY A 227 0.11 -5.97 18.97
CA GLY A 227 -0.95 -5.40 19.81
C GLY A 227 -0.45 -4.35 20.81
N ASN A 228 0.72 -4.57 21.42
CA ASN A 228 1.35 -3.59 22.30
C ASN A 228 1.82 -2.31 21.58
N ALA A 229 2.16 -2.41 20.28
CA ALA A 229 2.43 -1.23 19.46
C ALA A 229 1.14 -0.46 19.18
N LEU A 230 0.06 -1.15 18.83
CA LEU A 230 -1.26 -0.55 18.60
C LEU A 230 -1.78 0.21 19.83
N LEU A 231 -1.51 -0.25 21.06
CA LEU A 231 -1.86 0.49 22.28
C LEU A 231 -1.25 1.90 22.34
N ARG A 232 -0.11 2.12 21.68
CA ARG A 232 0.59 3.42 21.60
C ARG A 232 0.20 4.21 20.36
N GLU A 233 -0.09 3.52 19.26
CA GLU A 233 -0.36 4.13 17.96
C GLU A 233 -1.80 4.61 17.80
N VAL A 234 -2.78 3.90 18.39
CA VAL A 234 -4.20 4.26 18.29
C VAL A 234 -4.47 5.53 19.11
N PRO A 235 -4.90 6.64 18.47
CA PRO A 235 -5.24 7.87 19.18
C PRO A 235 -6.35 7.66 20.21
N ASP A 236 -6.31 8.40 21.32
CA ASP A 236 -7.31 8.25 22.39
C ASP A 236 -8.75 8.43 21.90
N ALA A 237 -8.97 9.38 20.99
CA ALA A 237 -10.28 9.64 20.38
C ALA A 237 -10.81 8.46 19.54
N ALA A 238 -9.94 7.60 19.01
CA ALA A 238 -10.34 6.47 18.19
C ALA A 238 -10.93 5.31 19.00
N TRP A 239 -10.53 5.13 20.26
CA TRP A 239 -10.91 3.98 21.08
C TRP A 239 -12.42 3.86 21.30
N ALA A 240 -13.15 4.97 21.35
CA ALA A 240 -14.61 4.95 21.50
C ALA A 240 -15.32 4.49 20.22
N SER A 241 -14.71 4.67 19.05
CA SER A 241 -15.32 4.34 17.75
C SER A 241 -14.96 2.93 17.26
N LEU A 242 -13.78 2.41 17.63
CA LEU A 242 -13.31 1.09 17.17
C LEU A 242 -14.29 -0.06 17.47
N PRO A 243 -14.98 -0.15 18.63
CA PRO A 243 -15.94 -1.21 18.90
C PRO A 243 -17.12 -1.26 17.91
N ASN A 244 -17.47 -0.13 17.27
CA ASN A 244 -18.51 -0.11 16.24
C ASN A 244 -18.17 -0.99 15.03
N PHE A 245 -16.88 -1.28 14.83
CA PHE A 245 -16.35 -2.15 13.77
C PHE A 245 -15.97 -3.54 14.25
N ASP A 246 -16.32 -3.92 15.49
CA ASP A 246 -16.08 -5.29 15.98
C ASP A 246 -16.81 -6.33 15.13
N GLN A 247 -18.01 -5.99 14.67
CA GLN A 247 -18.70 -6.72 13.63
C GLN A 247 -18.56 -6.00 12.29
N PRO A 248 -18.52 -6.73 11.16
CA PRO A 248 -18.44 -6.13 9.83
C PRO A 248 -19.54 -5.09 9.57
N GLN A 249 -19.15 -3.85 9.27
CA GLN A 249 -20.04 -2.73 8.96
C GLN A 249 -20.12 -2.47 7.46
N ARG A 250 -21.29 -2.03 6.98
CA ARG A 250 -21.50 -1.70 5.56
C ARG A 250 -20.87 -0.37 5.14
N ASP A 251 -20.72 0.53 6.11
CA ASP A 251 -20.27 1.89 5.87
C ASP A 251 -19.36 2.35 7.01
N ILE A 252 -18.63 3.42 6.75
CA ILE A 252 -17.75 4.08 7.69
C ILE A 252 -17.91 5.59 7.51
N PRO A 253 -18.03 6.39 8.60
CA PRO A 253 -18.05 7.83 8.48
C PRO A 253 -16.81 8.34 7.75
N LYS A 254 -16.97 9.42 6.97
CA LYS A 254 -15.90 9.99 6.14
C LYS A 254 -15.18 11.17 6.81
N ASP A 255 -15.32 11.30 8.13
CA ASP A 255 -14.59 12.30 8.91
C ASP A 255 -13.09 11.95 9.04
N GLU A 256 -12.31 12.90 9.53
CA GLU A 256 -10.85 12.77 9.62
C GLU A 256 -10.41 11.61 10.52
N LEU A 257 -11.13 11.34 11.62
CA LEU A 257 -10.80 10.26 12.55
C LEU A 257 -10.93 8.90 11.87
N HIS A 258 -12.03 8.67 11.16
CA HIS A 258 -12.28 7.39 10.49
C HIS A 258 -11.41 7.19 9.25
N GLN A 259 -11.14 8.26 8.49
CA GLN A 259 -10.13 8.23 7.43
C GLN A 259 -8.74 7.85 7.98
N GLN A 260 -8.38 8.39 9.16
CA GLN A 260 -7.14 8.02 9.84
C GLN A 260 -7.15 6.56 10.29
N MET A 261 -8.28 6.02 10.77
CA MET A 261 -8.39 4.60 11.14
C MET A 261 -8.16 3.66 9.96
N LEU A 262 -8.64 4.01 8.76
CA LEU A 262 -8.38 3.25 7.53
C LEU A 262 -6.92 3.38 7.10
N PHE A 263 -6.40 4.61 7.07
CA PHE A 263 -5.03 4.89 6.65
C PHE A 263 -3.98 4.20 7.54
N LEU A 264 -4.20 4.19 8.85
CA LEU A 264 -3.33 3.55 9.84
C LEU A 264 -3.66 2.09 10.12
N LEU A 265 -4.58 1.48 9.34
CA LEU A 265 -4.86 0.04 9.41
C LEU A 265 -5.39 -0.41 10.80
N PHE A 266 -6.13 0.46 11.48
CA PHE A 266 -6.90 0.12 12.68
C PHE A 266 -8.26 -0.50 12.31
N VAL A 267 -8.81 -0.07 11.18
CA VAL A 267 -9.98 -0.67 10.53
C VAL A 267 -9.57 -1.06 9.12
N PHE A 268 -9.99 -2.24 8.67
CA PHE A 268 -9.72 -2.77 7.34
C PHE A 268 -10.94 -2.62 6.44
N GLU A 269 -10.69 -2.23 5.19
CA GLU A 269 -11.67 -2.35 4.11
C GLU A 269 -11.49 -3.69 3.39
N TYR A 270 -12.62 -4.33 3.09
CA TYR A 270 -12.71 -5.50 2.22
C TYR A 270 -13.61 -5.21 1.02
N MET A 271 -13.16 -5.61 -0.18
CA MET A 271 -13.92 -5.45 -1.42
C MET A 271 -13.86 -6.72 -2.27
N ASN A 272 -15.01 -7.37 -2.50
CA ASN A 272 -15.25 -8.26 -3.65
C ASN A 272 -16.74 -8.68 -3.71
N GLY A 273 -17.55 -7.95 -4.45
CA GLY A 273 -19.02 -8.10 -4.45
C GLY A 273 -19.68 -7.11 -3.50
N GLU A 274 -19.56 -7.33 -2.19
CA GLU A 274 -20.00 -6.38 -1.17
C GLU A 274 -18.80 -5.76 -0.45
N MET A 275 -18.89 -4.47 -0.16
CA MET A 275 -17.92 -3.73 0.65
C MET A 275 -18.28 -3.85 2.14
N TRP A 276 -17.28 -3.99 2.99
CA TRP A 276 -17.44 -3.84 4.43
C TRP A 276 -16.16 -3.41 5.12
N TYR A 277 -16.34 -2.93 6.34
CA TYR A 277 -15.28 -2.47 7.22
C TYR A 277 -15.28 -3.30 8.49
N GLU A 278 -14.11 -3.75 8.91
CA GLU A 278 -13.97 -4.56 10.13
C GLU A 278 -12.70 -4.14 10.86
N VAL A 279 -12.74 -4.12 12.19
CA VAL A 279 -11.59 -3.77 13.01
C VAL A 279 -10.43 -4.75 12.77
N ASN A 280 -9.21 -4.23 12.81
CA ASN A 280 -8.00 -5.06 12.82
C ASN A 280 -8.11 -6.10 13.95
N PRO A 281 -8.06 -7.41 13.65
CA PRO A 281 -8.38 -8.45 14.62
C PRO A 281 -7.45 -8.45 15.83
N VAL A 282 -6.23 -7.91 15.71
CA VAL A 282 -5.31 -7.78 16.85
C VAL A 282 -5.86 -6.87 17.93
N LEU A 283 -6.64 -5.83 17.59
CA LEU A 283 -7.26 -4.93 18.55
C LEU A 283 -8.21 -5.69 19.50
N ARG A 284 -8.90 -6.74 19.02
CA ARG A 284 -9.79 -7.59 19.84
C ARG A 284 -9.06 -8.36 20.94
N THR A 285 -7.73 -8.48 20.84
CA THR A 285 -6.90 -9.12 21.87
C THR A 285 -6.56 -8.18 23.03
N LEU A 286 -6.76 -6.87 22.83
CA LEU A 286 -6.38 -5.84 23.80
C LEU A 286 -7.50 -5.65 24.82
N GLU A 287 -7.13 -5.55 26.10
CA GLU A 287 -8.09 -5.30 27.17
C GLU A 287 -8.84 -3.97 26.97
N ARG A 288 -8.14 -2.92 26.53
CA ARG A 288 -8.71 -1.59 26.28
C ARG A 288 -9.84 -1.61 25.24
N PHE A 289 -9.80 -2.53 24.28
CA PHE A 289 -10.85 -2.68 23.27
C PHE A 289 -12.12 -3.35 23.82
N ARG A 290 -11.97 -4.21 24.84
CA ARG A 290 -13.08 -4.99 25.43
C ARG A 290 -13.80 -4.26 26.56
N ARG A 291 -13.33 -3.07 26.92
CA ARG A 291 -13.89 -2.24 28.00
C ARG A 291 -15.04 -1.37 27.48
#